data_AF-A0A8C5U8M4-F1
#
_entry.id   AF-A0A8C5U8M4-F1
#
_cell.length_a   1.000
_cell.length_b   1.000
_cell.length_c   1.000
_cell.angle_alpha   90.00
_cell.angle_beta   90.00
_cell.angle_gamma   90.00
#
_symmetry.space_group_name_H-M   'P 1'
#
loop_
_entity.id
_entity.type
_entity.pdbx_description
1 polymer ?
#
loop_
_entity_poly.entity_id
_entity_poly.type
_entity_poly.pdbx_seq_one_letter_code
_entity_poly.pdbx_strand_id
1 'polypeptide(L)'
;QCDSAYRNSNVSVTVEKEGRLRGVQVWRVPATNRYRISAYGAAGGKGAKNHNKRSHGVFISATFHLEKDELLYILVGQQGEDACPGGNPETQKICLGESSLIEEDHQKNKDLKEWAGGGGGGGGATYIFRVSDGIFEPLLIAAGGGGKAYLKAQDNSLDDVALEQFENSTAVPGVSGRTGAAGGGGGWQDESLLPQAGKSLLEGGEGGQACPQALAKLQWTTSGGFGGGGGACTSGGGGGGYRGGHASDSDDITAGGQDGISFVNPIGEIFLHPLAAMESHGEVEVQIYLNCSHCHSDNCKRDPETNLPVCQCEMGAVLANDNVTCTVPQGPVLEGQLPLPLLLAVVSVIVVLGMVLTCGSLSISKIHLLLTTFDLAFTS
;
A
#
# COMPACT_ATOMS: atom_id res chain seq x y z
N GLN A 1 -21.65 -4.54 -12.46
CA GLN A 1 -20.18 -4.46 -12.52
C GLN A 1 -19.55 -5.87 -12.60
N CYS A 2 -19.92 -6.84 -11.75
CA CYS A 2 -19.45 -8.24 -11.91
C CYS A 2 -19.86 -8.86 -13.27
N ASP A 3 -21.14 -8.80 -13.66
CA ASP A 3 -21.60 -9.40 -14.93
C ASP A 3 -20.87 -8.86 -16.16
N SER A 4 -20.44 -7.60 -16.13
CA SER A 4 -19.63 -6.98 -17.19
C SER A 4 -18.16 -7.41 -17.14
N ALA A 5 -17.59 -7.57 -15.94
CA ALA A 5 -16.19 -7.94 -15.76
C ALA A 5 -15.90 -9.40 -16.17
N TYR A 6 -16.84 -10.31 -15.90
CA TYR A 6 -16.70 -11.74 -16.22
C TYR A 6 -17.34 -12.16 -17.54
N ARG A 7 -17.81 -11.18 -18.34
CA ARG A 7 -18.46 -11.44 -19.63
C ARG A 7 -17.50 -12.18 -20.56
N ASN A 8 -17.94 -13.31 -21.11
CA ASN A 8 -17.16 -14.20 -22.00
C ASN A 8 -15.97 -14.92 -21.33
N SER A 9 -15.93 -15.00 -20.00
CA SER A 9 -14.98 -15.87 -19.30
C SER A 9 -15.58 -17.26 -19.04
N ASN A 10 -14.73 -18.26 -18.80
CA ASN A 10 -15.14 -19.59 -18.30
C ASN A 10 -15.34 -19.61 -16.78
N VAL A 11 -15.39 -18.44 -16.14
CA VAL A 11 -15.46 -18.28 -14.69
C VAL A 11 -16.90 -18.00 -14.28
N SER A 12 -17.39 -18.71 -13.26
CA SER A 12 -18.71 -18.50 -12.69
C SER A 12 -18.59 -17.66 -11.41
N VAL A 13 -19.15 -16.45 -11.44
CA VAL A 13 -19.21 -15.54 -10.28
C VAL A 13 -20.66 -15.10 -10.05
N THR A 14 -21.12 -15.19 -8.80
CA THR A 14 -22.41 -14.63 -8.36
C THR A 14 -22.20 -13.65 -7.23
N VAL A 15 -23.11 -12.68 -7.07
CA VAL A 15 -23.07 -11.73 -5.94
C VAL A 15 -24.25 -12.00 -5.02
N GLU A 16 -23.96 -12.19 -3.74
CA GLU A 16 -24.96 -12.35 -2.70
C GLU A 16 -25.73 -11.05 -2.50
N LYS A 17 -27.07 -11.14 -2.50
CA LYS A 17 -27.96 -9.95 -2.55
C LYS A 17 -28.58 -9.59 -1.22
N GLU A 18 -28.62 -10.54 -0.28
CA GLU A 18 -29.40 -10.42 0.95
C GLU A 18 -28.62 -11.00 2.14
N GLY A 19 -29.10 -10.68 3.34
CA GLY A 19 -28.51 -11.14 4.59
C GLY A 19 -27.09 -10.60 4.83
N ARG A 20 -26.36 -11.30 5.69
CA ARG A 20 -25.01 -10.92 6.15
C ARG A 20 -23.95 -11.01 5.05
N LEU A 21 -24.23 -11.73 3.96
CA LEU A 21 -23.31 -11.86 2.84
C LEU A 21 -23.58 -10.85 1.73
N ARG A 22 -24.52 -9.90 1.90
CA ARG A 22 -24.84 -8.93 0.85
C ARG A 22 -23.58 -8.21 0.34
N GLY A 23 -23.35 -8.29 -0.97
CA GLY A 23 -22.18 -7.70 -1.64
C GLY A 23 -20.97 -8.64 -1.75
N VAL A 24 -21.00 -9.82 -1.12
CA VAL A 24 -19.96 -10.85 -1.25
C VAL A 24 -20.08 -11.56 -2.59
N GLN A 25 -18.94 -11.74 -3.26
CA GLN A 25 -18.85 -12.46 -4.52
C GLN A 25 -18.54 -13.94 -4.24
N VAL A 26 -19.22 -14.85 -4.94
CA VAL A 26 -18.99 -16.29 -4.84
C VAL A 26 -18.32 -16.74 -6.13
N TRP A 27 -17.08 -17.18 -6.03
CA TRP A 27 -16.26 -17.67 -7.14
C TRP A 27 -16.15 -19.18 -7.08
N ARG A 28 -16.49 -19.86 -8.19
CA ARG A 28 -16.35 -21.31 -8.31
C ARG A 28 -14.99 -21.67 -8.92
N VAL A 29 -14.26 -22.55 -8.24
CA VAL A 29 -12.95 -23.03 -8.71
C VAL A 29 -13.12 -23.82 -10.02
N PRO A 30 -12.47 -23.40 -11.12
CA PRO A 30 -12.70 -24.00 -12.44
C PRO A 30 -12.00 -25.36 -12.62
N ALA A 31 -10.92 -25.63 -11.90
CA ALA A 31 -10.16 -26.88 -11.99
C ALA A 31 -9.38 -27.13 -10.69
N THR A 32 -9.19 -28.41 -10.32
CA THR A 32 -8.34 -28.76 -9.18
C THR A 32 -6.89 -28.39 -9.48
N ASN A 33 -6.31 -27.46 -8.71
CA ASN A 33 -4.93 -27.02 -8.88
C ASN A 33 -4.41 -26.30 -7.63
N ARG A 34 -3.13 -25.94 -7.64
CA ARG A 34 -2.58 -24.97 -6.70
C ARG A 34 -2.82 -23.56 -7.25
N TYR A 35 -3.43 -22.71 -6.45
CA TYR A 35 -3.74 -21.33 -6.79
C TYR A 35 -2.92 -20.38 -5.92
N ARG A 36 -2.41 -19.30 -6.53
CA ARG A 36 -1.91 -18.12 -5.82
C ARG A 36 -3.06 -17.13 -5.69
N ILE A 37 -3.38 -16.76 -4.46
CA ILE A 37 -4.37 -15.74 -4.14
C ILE A 37 -3.61 -14.54 -3.58
N SER A 38 -3.76 -13.41 -4.24
CA SER A 38 -3.19 -12.12 -3.85
C SER A 38 -4.34 -11.19 -3.51
N ALA A 39 -4.27 -10.53 -2.36
CA ALA A 39 -5.33 -9.68 -1.87
C ALA A 39 -4.77 -8.36 -1.34
N TYR A 40 -5.52 -7.28 -1.59
CA TYR A 40 -5.30 -5.95 -1.06
C TYR A 40 -6.50 -5.56 -0.22
N GLY A 41 -6.26 -5.13 1.02
CA GLY A 41 -7.26 -4.39 1.78
C GLY A 41 -7.38 -2.96 1.26
N ALA A 42 -8.42 -2.25 1.67
CA ALA A 42 -8.66 -0.90 1.20
C ALA A 42 -7.91 0.15 2.03
N ALA A 43 -7.64 1.30 1.42
CA ALA A 43 -7.01 2.43 2.09
C ALA A 43 -7.94 3.13 3.08
N GLY A 44 -7.33 3.75 4.09
CA GLY A 44 -8.00 4.68 4.97
C GLY A 44 -8.30 6.03 4.31
N GLY A 45 -9.28 6.72 4.89
CA GLY A 45 -9.66 8.09 4.57
C GLY A 45 -8.65 9.12 5.07
N LYS A 46 -8.62 10.26 4.41
CA LYS A 46 -7.82 11.44 4.77
C LYS A 46 -8.57 12.31 5.78
N GLY A 47 -7.83 12.89 6.72
CA GLY A 47 -8.35 13.96 7.55
C GLY A 47 -8.33 15.30 6.82
N ALA A 48 -9.14 16.25 7.28
CA ALA A 48 -9.39 17.49 6.55
C ALA A 48 -8.14 18.37 6.38
N LYS A 49 -7.27 18.42 7.40
CA LYS A 49 -5.96 19.08 7.35
C LYS A 49 -4.79 18.10 7.42
N ASN A 50 -5.07 16.81 7.16
CA ASN A 50 -4.10 15.73 7.04
C ASN A 50 -4.31 14.96 5.73
N HIS A 51 -4.22 15.68 4.62
CA HIS A 51 -4.62 15.20 3.29
C HIS A 51 -3.44 14.71 2.40
N ASN A 52 -2.21 14.84 2.88
CA ASN A 52 -1.00 14.59 2.07
C ASN A 52 -0.71 13.09 1.85
N LYS A 53 -1.05 12.22 2.81
CA LYS A 53 -0.84 10.77 2.72
C LYS A 53 -2.01 10.02 3.35
N ARG A 54 -2.48 8.96 2.68
CA ARG A 54 -3.43 7.99 3.26
C ARG A 54 -2.67 6.98 4.11
N SER A 55 -3.37 6.24 4.96
CA SER A 55 -2.87 4.93 5.41
C SER A 55 -3.23 3.93 4.32
N HIS A 56 -2.24 3.18 3.87
CA HIS A 56 -2.42 2.22 2.80
C HIS A 56 -3.19 1.00 3.30
N GLY A 57 -3.98 0.38 2.42
CA GLY A 57 -4.43 -0.98 2.63
C GLY A 57 -3.26 -1.96 2.48
N VAL A 58 -3.34 -3.08 3.19
CA VAL A 58 -2.29 -4.09 3.25
C VAL A 58 -2.45 -5.08 2.11
N PHE A 59 -1.35 -5.38 1.44
CA PHE A 59 -1.22 -6.46 0.47
C PHE A 59 -0.73 -7.73 1.16
N ILE A 60 -1.30 -8.89 0.82
CA ILE A 60 -0.80 -10.20 1.24
C ILE A 60 -1.08 -11.26 0.16
N SER A 61 -0.17 -12.23 0.00
CA SER A 61 -0.31 -13.30 -1.00
C SER A 61 0.05 -14.66 -0.43
N ALA A 62 -0.75 -15.67 -0.74
CA ALA A 62 -0.52 -17.05 -0.33
C ALA A 62 -0.96 -18.04 -1.41
N THR A 63 -0.45 -19.26 -1.33
CA THR A 63 -0.84 -20.36 -2.22
C THR A 63 -1.68 -21.39 -1.50
N PHE A 64 -2.71 -21.89 -2.18
CA PHE A 64 -3.66 -22.87 -1.66
C PHE A 64 -3.88 -23.98 -2.68
N HIS A 65 -4.07 -25.21 -2.22
CA HIS A 65 -4.61 -26.26 -3.07
C HIS A 65 -6.14 -26.17 -3.04
N LEU A 66 -6.75 -25.95 -4.20
CA LEU A 66 -8.21 -25.81 -4.33
C LEU A 66 -8.75 -26.89 -5.24
N GLU A 67 -9.93 -27.41 -4.89
CA GLU A 67 -10.59 -28.46 -5.66
C GLU A 67 -11.58 -27.88 -6.67
N LYS A 68 -11.72 -28.53 -7.83
CA LYS A 68 -12.73 -28.15 -8.81
C LYS A 68 -14.10 -28.09 -8.14
N ASP A 69 -14.87 -27.06 -8.49
CA ASP A 69 -16.23 -26.81 -8.02
C ASP A 69 -16.34 -26.38 -6.54
N GLU A 70 -15.23 -26.28 -5.80
CA GLU A 70 -15.17 -25.60 -4.49
C GLU A 70 -15.56 -24.10 -4.65
N LEU A 71 -16.23 -23.56 -3.64
CA LEU A 71 -16.73 -22.18 -3.63
C LEU A 71 -15.89 -21.31 -2.72
N LEU A 72 -15.32 -20.25 -3.27
CA LEU A 72 -14.69 -19.18 -2.52
C LEU A 72 -15.63 -17.98 -2.40
N TYR A 73 -15.76 -17.45 -1.20
CA TYR A 73 -16.49 -16.24 -0.89
C TYR A 73 -15.49 -15.10 -0.75
N ILE A 74 -15.74 -14.01 -1.48
CA ILE A 74 -14.84 -12.89 -1.64
C ILE A 74 -15.57 -11.60 -1.31
N LEU A 75 -15.22 -10.98 -0.19
CA LEU A 75 -15.60 -9.62 0.16
C LEU A 75 -14.44 -8.70 -0.19
N VAL A 76 -14.66 -7.73 -1.06
CA VAL A 76 -13.64 -6.73 -1.43
C VAL A 76 -13.82 -5.51 -0.53
N GLY A 77 -12.76 -5.14 0.19
CA GLY A 77 -12.78 -3.97 1.07
C GLY A 77 -12.98 -2.69 0.28
N GLN A 78 -13.77 -1.76 0.81
CA GLN A 78 -13.96 -0.44 0.24
C GLN A 78 -13.17 0.60 1.03
N GLN A 79 -12.79 1.67 0.33
CA GLN A 79 -12.01 2.76 0.88
C GLN A 79 -12.83 3.51 1.93
N GLY A 80 -12.18 3.89 3.04
CA GLY A 80 -12.79 4.77 4.04
C GLY A 80 -13.00 6.18 3.50
N GLU A 81 -14.06 6.85 3.94
CA GLU A 81 -14.39 8.18 3.42
C GLU A 81 -13.35 9.22 3.84
N ASP A 82 -13.08 10.16 2.94
CA ASP A 82 -12.32 11.36 3.26
C ASP A 82 -13.18 12.36 4.01
N ALA A 83 -12.55 13.12 4.90
CA ALA A 83 -13.22 14.24 5.55
C ALA A 83 -13.63 15.35 4.55
N CYS A 84 -12.89 15.54 3.45
CA CYS A 84 -13.11 16.60 2.47
C CYS A 84 -13.69 16.05 1.15
N PRO A 85 -14.52 16.83 0.42
CA PRO A 85 -14.64 18.29 0.43
C PRO A 85 -15.58 18.92 1.48
N GLY A 86 -16.22 18.12 2.34
CA GLY A 86 -17.21 18.63 3.31
C GLY A 86 -18.61 18.80 2.70
N GLY A 87 -19.65 18.62 3.52
CA GLY A 87 -21.05 18.60 3.07
C GLY A 87 -21.78 19.94 3.13
N ASN A 88 -21.20 20.96 3.76
CA ASN A 88 -21.83 22.27 3.98
C ASN A 88 -20.81 23.43 3.91
N PRO A 89 -21.26 24.70 3.85
CA PRO A 89 -20.36 25.85 3.69
C PRO A 89 -19.27 25.97 4.77
N GLU A 90 -19.58 25.61 6.02
CA GLU A 90 -18.65 25.66 7.15
C GLU A 90 -17.54 24.61 7.00
N THR A 91 -17.89 23.35 6.75
CA THR A 91 -16.93 22.26 6.54
C THR A 91 -16.09 22.48 5.28
N GLN A 92 -16.66 23.08 4.22
CA GLN A 92 -15.91 23.49 3.03
C GLN A 92 -14.83 24.53 3.34
N LYS A 93 -15.14 25.57 4.13
CA LYS A 93 -14.14 26.55 4.58
C LYS A 93 -13.02 25.92 5.40
N ILE A 94 -13.36 24.93 6.23
CA ILE A 94 -12.36 24.18 7.01
C ILE A 94 -11.44 23.38 6.07
N CYS A 95 -12.00 22.67 5.09
CA CYS A 95 -11.25 21.92 4.08
C CYS A 95 -10.35 22.81 3.21
N LEU A 96 -10.76 24.06 2.95
CA LEU A 96 -9.97 25.05 2.23
C LEU A 96 -8.92 25.76 3.12
N GLY A 97 -8.94 25.53 4.43
CA GLY A 97 -8.05 26.20 5.39
C GLY A 97 -8.44 27.65 5.72
N GLU A 98 -9.62 28.10 5.28
CA GLU A 98 -10.16 29.44 5.56
C GLU A 98 -10.77 29.56 6.97
N SER A 99 -10.95 28.44 7.66
CA SER A 99 -11.48 28.36 9.02
C SER A 99 -10.59 27.51 9.94
N SER A 100 -10.42 27.98 11.17
CA SER A 100 -9.68 27.34 12.27
C SER A 100 -10.56 26.99 13.48
N LEU A 101 -11.87 26.89 13.28
CA LEU A 101 -12.84 26.70 14.37
C LEU A 101 -12.52 25.47 15.25
N ILE A 102 -12.12 24.36 14.64
CA ILE A 102 -11.82 23.11 15.35
C ILE A 102 -10.55 23.26 16.18
N GLU A 103 -9.52 23.90 15.63
CA GLU A 103 -8.25 24.12 16.33
C GLU A 103 -8.38 25.13 17.47
N GLU A 104 -9.16 26.20 17.27
CA GLU A 104 -9.43 27.21 18.29
C GLU A 104 -10.20 26.62 19.48
N ASP A 105 -11.19 25.78 19.21
CA ASP A 105 -11.95 25.06 20.25
C ASP A 105 -11.05 24.08 21.02
N HIS A 106 -10.20 23.35 20.31
CA HIS A 106 -9.22 22.44 20.91
C HIS A 106 -8.26 23.19 21.86
N GLN A 107 -7.73 24.34 21.45
CA GLN A 107 -6.82 25.15 22.26
C GLN A 107 -7.46 25.73 23.53
N LYS A 108 -8.74 26.12 23.47
CA LYS A 108 -9.45 26.73 24.60
C LYS A 108 -9.84 25.72 25.67
N ASN A 109 -10.32 24.54 25.27
CA ASN A 109 -10.90 23.58 26.22
C ASN A 109 -9.92 22.50 26.70
N LYS A 110 -8.76 22.34 26.04
CA LYS A 110 -7.73 21.29 26.29
C LYS A 110 -8.24 19.84 26.29
N ASP A 111 -9.53 19.67 26.04
CA ASP A 111 -10.27 18.42 26.00
C ASP A 111 -11.45 18.71 25.06
N LEU A 112 -11.47 18.10 23.87
CA LEU A 112 -12.57 18.28 22.94
C LEU A 112 -13.79 17.56 23.53
N LYS A 113 -14.59 18.25 24.36
CA LYS A 113 -15.89 17.73 24.80
C LYS A 113 -16.97 17.87 23.73
N GLU A 114 -16.67 18.65 22.68
CA GLU A 114 -17.54 18.92 21.54
C GLU A 114 -16.80 18.60 20.24
N TRP A 115 -16.78 17.32 19.88
CA TRP A 115 -16.14 16.76 18.68
C TRP A 115 -16.76 17.34 17.42
N ALA A 116 -15.93 17.89 16.54
CA ALA A 116 -16.38 18.58 15.34
C ALA A 116 -16.33 17.71 14.07
N GLY A 117 -15.68 16.55 14.15
CA GLY A 117 -15.41 15.71 12.98
C GLY A 117 -14.11 16.09 12.28
N GLY A 118 -14.00 15.72 11.01
CA GLY A 118 -12.87 16.09 10.16
C GLY A 118 -11.72 15.08 10.11
N GLY A 119 -11.82 13.96 10.83
CA GLY A 119 -11.02 12.76 10.60
C GLY A 119 -11.54 11.94 9.42
N GLY A 120 -10.68 11.07 8.89
CA GLY A 120 -10.97 10.10 7.83
C GLY A 120 -11.47 8.78 8.39
N GLY A 121 -12.34 8.09 7.64
CA GLY A 121 -12.82 6.76 7.97
C GLY A 121 -11.76 5.67 7.77
N GLY A 122 -11.86 4.56 8.50
CA GLY A 122 -11.02 3.39 8.26
C GLY A 122 -11.38 2.69 6.95
N GLY A 123 -10.38 2.14 6.27
CA GLY A 123 -10.57 1.26 5.11
C GLY A 123 -11.05 -0.12 5.53
N GLY A 124 -11.87 -0.76 4.69
CA GLY A 124 -12.31 -2.12 4.95
C GLY A 124 -11.29 -3.18 4.54
N ALA A 125 -11.36 -4.34 5.20
CA ALA A 125 -10.58 -5.50 4.82
C ALA A 125 -11.20 -6.25 3.64
N THR A 126 -10.33 -6.97 2.94
CA THR A 126 -10.70 -7.89 1.87
C THR A 126 -10.61 -9.32 2.40
N TYR A 127 -11.71 -10.05 2.35
CA TYR A 127 -11.84 -11.39 2.91
C TYR A 127 -12.01 -12.42 1.80
N ILE A 128 -11.19 -13.48 1.86
CA ILE A 128 -11.36 -14.69 1.06
C ILE A 128 -11.56 -15.83 2.04
N PHE A 129 -12.70 -16.50 1.95
CA PHE A 129 -13.09 -17.55 2.88
C PHE A 129 -13.95 -18.60 2.17
N ARG A 130 -14.20 -19.71 2.86
CA ARG A 130 -15.10 -20.76 2.40
C ARG A 130 -16.16 -21.03 3.46
N VAL A 131 -17.26 -21.62 3.02
CA VAL A 131 -18.38 -21.97 3.88
C VAL A 131 -18.61 -23.47 3.79
N SER A 132 -18.48 -24.16 4.91
CA SER A 132 -18.70 -25.61 5.02
C SER A 132 -19.66 -25.87 6.18
N ASP A 133 -20.79 -26.52 5.90
CA ASP A 133 -21.84 -26.81 6.88
C ASP A 133 -22.32 -25.57 7.68
N GLY A 134 -22.35 -24.41 7.03
CA GLY A 134 -22.72 -23.13 7.65
C GLY A 134 -21.62 -22.48 8.49
N ILE A 135 -20.46 -23.12 8.62
CA ILE A 135 -19.27 -22.59 9.29
C ILE A 135 -18.43 -21.83 8.28
N PHE A 136 -18.07 -20.60 8.64
CA PHE A 136 -17.22 -19.74 7.83
C PHE A 136 -15.77 -20.03 8.21
N GLU A 137 -14.93 -20.35 7.22
CA GLU A 137 -13.52 -20.66 7.42
C GLU A 137 -12.66 -19.63 6.65
N PRO A 138 -11.85 -18.80 7.34
CA PRO A 138 -11.02 -17.82 6.67
C PRO A 138 -9.89 -18.50 5.90
N LEU A 139 -9.58 -18.05 4.69
CA LEU A 139 -8.43 -18.51 3.90
C LEU A 139 -7.33 -17.45 3.87
N LEU A 140 -7.67 -16.26 3.41
CA LEU A 140 -6.75 -15.13 3.27
C LEU A 140 -7.52 -13.84 3.54
N ILE A 141 -6.97 -12.98 4.39
CA ILE A 141 -7.57 -11.68 4.72
C ILE A 141 -6.48 -10.62 4.60
N ALA A 142 -6.75 -9.62 3.79
CA ALA A 142 -5.90 -8.45 3.60
C ALA A 142 -6.50 -7.27 4.38
N ALA A 143 -5.76 -6.75 5.35
CA ALA A 143 -6.24 -5.72 6.26
C ALA A 143 -6.41 -4.36 5.57
N GLY A 144 -7.43 -3.62 6.01
CA GLY A 144 -7.64 -2.22 5.62
C GLY A 144 -6.78 -1.26 6.44
N GLY A 145 -6.47 -0.11 5.84
CA GLY A 145 -5.71 0.95 6.48
C GLY A 145 -6.57 1.80 7.42
N GLY A 146 -5.99 2.29 8.51
CA GLY A 146 -6.63 3.21 9.45
C GLY A 146 -6.86 4.61 8.86
N GLY A 147 -7.95 5.25 9.25
CA GLY A 147 -8.26 6.62 8.87
C GLY A 147 -7.30 7.63 9.51
N LYS A 148 -6.98 8.71 8.80
CA LYS A 148 -6.15 9.79 9.35
C LYS A 148 -6.98 10.72 10.24
N ALA A 149 -6.38 11.20 11.33
CA ALA A 149 -6.97 12.28 12.12
C ALA A 149 -7.05 13.59 11.33
N TYR A 150 -7.81 14.55 11.85
CA TYR A 150 -7.96 15.88 11.28
C TYR A 150 -6.63 16.59 11.00
N LEU A 151 -5.68 16.59 11.95
CA LEU A 151 -4.31 17.10 11.80
C LEU A 151 -3.29 15.96 11.70
N LYS A 152 -2.13 16.28 11.13
CA LYS A 152 -0.95 15.41 11.20
C LYS A 152 -0.31 15.55 12.59
N ALA A 153 0.03 14.44 13.24
CA ALA A 153 0.92 14.47 14.41
C ALA A 153 2.28 15.09 14.04
N GLN A 154 2.92 15.78 14.99
CA GLN A 154 4.30 16.22 14.81
C GLN A 154 5.21 14.98 14.74
N ASP A 155 6.05 14.90 13.71
CA ASP A 155 6.89 13.71 13.47
C ASP A 155 7.86 13.49 14.66
N ASN A 156 7.56 12.50 15.51
CA ASN A 156 8.53 11.96 16.46
C ASN A 156 9.28 10.83 15.75
N SER A 157 10.54 11.08 15.35
CA SER A 157 11.54 10.13 14.81
C SER A 157 11.09 9.17 13.68
N LEU A 158 11.88 9.08 12.62
CA LEU A 158 11.67 8.23 11.44
C LEU A 158 11.73 6.70 11.71
N ASP A 159 11.86 6.28 12.97
CA ASP A 159 12.17 4.90 13.37
C ASP A 159 10.95 4.08 13.84
N ASP A 160 9.75 4.66 13.87
CA ASP A 160 8.54 4.01 14.43
C ASP A 160 7.51 3.63 13.34
N VAL A 161 7.99 3.13 12.20
CA VAL A 161 7.10 2.55 11.17
C VAL A 161 6.67 1.17 11.65
N ALA A 162 5.48 1.08 12.25
CA ALA A 162 4.86 -0.18 12.58
C ALA A 162 4.81 -1.05 11.31
N LEU A 163 5.45 -2.22 11.37
CA LEU A 163 5.40 -3.18 10.27
C LEU A 163 4.00 -3.77 10.17
N GLU A 164 3.61 -4.09 8.94
CA GLU A 164 2.33 -4.75 8.68
C GLU A 164 2.31 -6.13 9.36
N GLN A 165 1.21 -6.42 10.05
CA GLN A 165 1.06 -7.63 10.85
C GLN A 165 0.09 -8.61 10.20
N PHE A 166 0.29 -9.90 10.47
CA PHE A 166 -0.66 -10.93 10.13
C PHE A 166 -0.71 -12.02 11.19
N GLU A 167 -1.87 -12.65 11.31
CA GLU A 167 -2.08 -13.86 12.09
C GLU A 167 -2.04 -15.08 11.16
N ASN A 168 -1.43 -16.17 11.62
CA ASN A 168 -1.34 -17.42 10.86
C ASN A 168 -1.90 -18.63 11.61
N SER A 169 -2.71 -18.38 12.65
CA SER A 169 -3.28 -19.42 13.50
C SER A 169 -4.76 -19.13 13.72
N THR A 170 -5.61 -20.12 13.42
CA THR A 170 -7.05 -20.05 13.69
C THR A 170 -7.40 -20.12 15.18
N ALA A 171 -6.42 -20.41 16.05
CA ALA A 171 -6.60 -20.40 17.50
C ALA A 171 -6.62 -18.98 18.08
N VAL A 172 -6.08 -17.99 17.38
CA VAL A 172 -6.11 -16.59 17.79
C VAL A 172 -7.46 -16.00 17.39
N PRO A 173 -8.28 -15.48 18.32
CA PRO A 173 -9.58 -14.92 17.96
C PRO A 173 -9.46 -13.68 17.06
N GLY A 174 -10.13 -13.70 15.91
CA GLY A 174 -10.22 -12.56 15.01
C GLY A 174 -11.22 -11.50 15.48
N VAL A 175 -10.94 -10.85 16.61
CA VAL A 175 -11.83 -9.87 17.28
C VAL A 175 -11.79 -8.48 16.62
N SER A 176 -12.84 -7.69 16.85
CA SER A 176 -12.89 -6.30 16.41
C SER A 176 -11.96 -5.40 17.21
N GLY A 177 -11.56 -4.29 16.59
CA GLY A 177 -10.75 -3.27 17.21
C GLY A 177 -11.52 -2.51 18.28
N ARG A 178 -10.80 -2.03 19.30
CA ARG A 178 -11.38 -1.21 20.36
C ARG A 178 -11.92 0.09 19.78
N THR A 179 -13.19 0.36 20.08
CA THR A 179 -13.85 1.63 19.74
C THR A 179 -13.63 2.62 20.88
N GLY A 180 -13.21 3.83 20.54
CA GLY A 180 -13.07 4.96 21.46
C GLY A 180 -14.01 6.07 21.05
N ALA A 181 -13.47 7.27 20.81
CA ALA A 181 -14.26 8.35 20.21
C ALA A 181 -14.68 7.98 18.78
N ALA A 182 -13.69 7.71 17.93
CA ALA A 182 -13.89 7.11 16.61
C ALA A 182 -14.14 5.60 16.71
N GLY A 183 -14.64 5.04 15.61
CA GLY A 183 -14.91 3.63 15.44
C GLY A 183 -13.67 2.76 15.36
N GLY A 184 -13.61 1.68 16.13
CA GLY A 184 -12.68 0.59 15.85
C GLY A 184 -13.07 -0.15 14.57
N GLY A 185 -12.10 -0.79 13.92
CA GLY A 185 -12.37 -1.65 12.76
C GLY A 185 -13.03 -2.97 13.15
N GLY A 186 -13.80 -3.55 12.25
CA GLY A 186 -14.39 -4.88 12.37
C GLY A 186 -13.35 -5.97 12.16
N GLY A 187 -13.45 -7.03 12.97
CA GLY A 187 -12.63 -8.24 12.85
C GLY A 187 -13.26 -9.31 11.96
N TRP A 188 -12.73 -10.53 12.05
CA TRP A 188 -13.37 -11.73 11.51
C TRP A 188 -14.73 -11.97 12.17
N GLN A 189 -14.76 -11.86 13.50
CA GLN A 189 -15.92 -12.06 14.36
C GLN A 189 -15.90 -10.99 15.47
N ASP A 190 -16.89 -11.06 16.36
CA ASP A 190 -17.23 -10.09 17.43
C ASP A 190 -18.47 -9.24 17.07
N GLU A 191 -19.19 -8.80 18.10
CA GLU A 191 -20.42 -8.01 17.97
C GLU A 191 -20.15 -6.56 18.40
N SER A 192 -20.25 -5.63 17.46
CA SER A 192 -20.11 -4.21 17.78
C SER A 192 -21.45 -3.55 18.10
N LEU A 193 -21.56 -2.84 19.21
CA LEU A 193 -22.81 -2.17 19.62
C LEU A 193 -22.86 -0.69 19.25
N LEU A 194 -21.71 -0.09 19.00
CA LEU A 194 -21.59 1.35 18.74
C LEU A 194 -21.75 1.64 17.24
N PRO A 195 -22.55 2.65 16.84
CA PRO A 195 -22.76 2.98 15.43
C PRO A 195 -21.47 3.30 14.67
N GLN A 196 -20.49 3.90 15.35
CA GLN A 196 -19.22 4.24 14.72
C GLN A 196 -18.31 3.03 14.50
N ALA A 197 -18.51 1.92 15.20
CA ALA A 197 -17.68 0.74 15.06
C ALA A 197 -17.95 0.03 13.72
N GLY A 198 -16.88 -0.37 13.03
CA GLY A 198 -17.01 -1.27 11.89
C GLY A 198 -17.59 -2.62 12.33
N LYS A 199 -18.45 -3.21 11.51
CA LYS A 199 -19.01 -4.53 11.73
C LYS A 199 -18.01 -5.61 11.33
N SER A 200 -17.96 -6.69 12.10
CA SER A 200 -17.14 -7.86 11.74
C SER A 200 -17.67 -8.53 10.47
N LEU A 201 -16.87 -9.38 9.82
CA LEU A 201 -17.35 -10.14 8.65
C LEU A 201 -18.60 -10.96 8.97
N LEU A 202 -18.66 -11.60 10.15
CA LEU A 202 -19.82 -12.40 10.56
C LEU A 202 -21.08 -11.56 10.86
N GLU A 203 -20.93 -10.25 11.06
CA GLU A 203 -22.05 -9.28 11.11
C GLU A 203 -22.38 -8.67 9.74
N GLY A 204 -21.56 -8.94 8.72
CA GLY A 204 -21.75 -8.52 7.33
C GLY A 204 -20.79 -7.43 6.85
N GLY A 205 -19.78 -7.08 7.65
CA GLY A 205 -18.69 -6.20 7.21
C GLY A 205 -19.11 -4.77 6.89
N GLU A 206 -20.25 -4.29 7.39
CA GLU A 206 -20.67 -2.90 7.24
C GLU A 206 -19.62 -1.93 7.84
N GLY A 207 -19.35 -0.83 7.14
CA GLY A 207 -18.50 0.23 7.65
C GLY A 207 -19.19 1.04 8.75
N GLY A 208 -18.43 1.49 9.74
CA GLY A 208 -18.93 2.29 10.85
C GLY A 208 -19.36 3.70 10.43
N GLN A 209 -20.35 4.25 11.12
CA GLN A 209 -20.88 5.58 10.86
C GLN A 209 -20.01 6.68 11.46
N ALA A 210 -20.13 7.91 10.96
CA ALA A 210 -19.55 9.07 11.62
C ALA A 210 -20.06 9.19 13.05
N CYS A 211 -19.22 9.66 13.98
CA CYS A 211 -19.66 9.73 15.37
C CYS A 211 -20.76 10.79 15.58
N PRO A 212 -21.71 10.55 16.52
CA PRO A 212 -22.90 11.40 16.67
C PRO A 212 -22.61 12.87 16.92
N GLN A 213 -21.51 13.18 17.62
CA GLN A 213 -21.10 14.54 17.96
C GLN A 213 -20.65 15.33 16.73
N ALA A 214 -19.91 14.69 15.82
CA ALA A 214 -19.49 15.31 14.56
C ALA A 214 -20.71 15.66 13.67
N LEU A 215 -21.71 14.77 13.67
CA LEU A 215 -22.99 15.01 13.00
C LEU A 215 -23.77 16.17 13.63
N ALA A 216 -23.81 16.22 14.96
CA ALA A 216 -24.54 17.26 15.68
C ALA A 216 -23.89 18.65 15.55
N LYS A 217 -22.55 18.74 15.54
CA LYS A 217 -21.83 20.01 15.53
C LYS A 217 -21.66 20.61 14.14
N LEU A 218 -21.17 19.82 13.18
CA LEU A 218 -20.85 20.30 11.83
C LEU A 218 -21.51 19.49 10.71
N GLN A 219 -22.41 18.55 11.05
CA GLN A 219 -22.99 17.60 10.07
C GLN A 219 -21.90 16.85 9.28
N TRP A 220 -20.77 16.56 9.94
CA TRP A 220 -19.64 15.92 9.29
C TRP A 220 -19.88 14.40 9.24
N THR A 221 -20.21 13.91 8.05
CA THR A 221 -20.49 12.49 7.79
C THR A 221 -19.26 11.84 7.17
N THR A 222 -18.33 11.34 7.98
CA THR A 222 -17.21 10.51 7.50
C THR A 222 -17.32 9.08 8.02
N SER A 223 -17.66 8.16 7.12
CA SER A 223 -17.91 6.75 7.41
C SER A 223 -16.71 5.87 7.08
N GLY A 224 -16.61 4.72 7.73
CA GLY A 224 -15.67 3.68 7.38
C GLY A 224 -16.10 2.92 6.13
N GLY A 225 -15.15 2.27 5.47
CA GLY A 225 -15.40 1.47 4.27
C GLY A 225 -16.04 0.11 4.56
N PHE A 226 -16.81 -0.41 3.60
CA PHE A 226 -17.28 -1.80 3.61
C PHE A 226 -16.11 -2.79 3.71
N GLY A 227 -16.29 -3.89 4.44
CA GLY A 227 -15.19 -4.70 4.99
C GLY A 227 -14.80 -4.31 6.42
N GLY A 228 -15.69 -3.64 7.14
CA GLY A 228 -15.53 -3.34 8.57
C GLY A 228 -14.62 -2.15 8.90
N GLY A 229 -14.44 -1.18 8.01
CA GLY A 229 -13.75 0.06 8.39
C GLY A 229 -14.51 0.83 9.48
N GLY A 230 -13.83 1.39 10.48
CA GLY A 230 -14.44 2.21 11.52
C GLY A 230 -14.78 3.63 11.04
N GLY A 231 -15.85 4.22 11.54
CA GLY A 231 -16.22 5.60 11.25
C GLY A 231 -15.39 6.62 12.03
N ALA A 232 -15.32 7.85 11.53
CA ALA A 232 -14.42 8.87 12.07
C ALA A 232 -15.09 9.86 13.03
N CYS A 233 -14.26 10.48 13.87
CA CYS A 233 -14.57 11.72 14.58
C CYS A 233 -13.60 12.81 14.10
N THR A 234 -13.00 13.59 15.00
CA THR A 234 -11.81 14.38 14.68
C THR A 234 -10.57 13.48 14.64
N SER A 235 -10.55 12.44 15.46
CA SER A 235 -9.68 11.26 15.32
C SER A 235 -10.13 10.35 14.16
N GLY A 236 -9.19 9.54 13.65
CA GLY A 236 -9.44 8.62 12.54
C GLY A 236 -10.04 7.28 12.98
N GLY A 237 -10.84 6.66 12.11
CA GLY A 237 -11.41 5.32 12.35
C GLY A 237 -10.41 4.18 12.11
N GLY A 238 -10.54 3.06 12.82
CA GLY A 238 -9.67 1.88 12.65
C GLY A 238 -9.94 1.09 11.37
N GLY A 239 -8.90 0.48 10.79
CA GLY A 239 -9.02 -0.36 9.59
C GLY A 239 -9.64 -1.73 9.89
N GLY A 240 -10.41 -2.28 8.95
CA GLY A 240 -10.93 -3.65 9.06
C GLY A 240 -9.83 -4.71 8.95
N GLY A 241 -10.05 -5.92 9.44
CA GLY A 241 -9.06 -7.00 9.35
C GLY A 241 -9.56 -8.35 9.83
N TYR A 242 -8.66 -9.33 9.91
CA TYR A 242 -8.91 -10.52 10.74
C TYR A 242 -9.07 -10.11 12.19
N ARG A 243 -8.20 -9.22 12.64
CA ARG A 243 -8.43 -8.39 13.83
C ARG A 243 -8.54 -6.95 13.38
N GLY A 244 -9.57 -6.26 13.86
CA GLY A 244 -9.79 -4.87 13.51
C GLY A 244 -8.77 -3.94 14.18
N GLY A 245 -8.40 -2.87 13.48
CA GLY A 245 -7.53 -1.82 14.02
C GLY A 245 -8.23 -1.03 15.12
N HIS A 246 -7.49 -0.65 16.16
CA HIS A 246 -8.01 0.16 17.25
C HIS A 246 -8.21 1.62 16.82
N ALA A 247 -9.25 2.26 17.36
CA ALA A 247 -9.37 3.70 17.36
C ALA A 247 -8.78 4.31 18.63
N SER A 248 -8.50 5.61 18.58
CA SER A 248 -8.05 6.37 19.76
C SER A 248 -9.12 6.41 20.85
N ASP A 249 -8.72 6.22 22.11
CA ASP A 249 -9.61 6.24 23.26
C ASP A 249 -10.25 7.62 23.47
N SER A 250 -9.50 8.69 23.19
CA SER A 250 -9.97 10.08 23.17
C SER A 250 -10.04 10.63 21.76
N ASP A 251 -10.88 11.64 21.52
CA ASP A 251 -10.97 12.32 20.22
C ASP A 251 -9.81 13.31 20.00
N ASP A 252 -8.58 12.80 20.00
CA ASP A 252 -7.39 13.61 19.76
C ASP A 252 -7.31 14.03 18.28
N ILE A 253 -7.08 15.32 18.07
CA ILE A 253 -7.04 15.96 16.75
C ILE A 253 -5.92 15.42 15.83
N THR A 254 -4.92 14.76 16.40
CA THR A 254 -3.76 14.18 15.71
C THR A 254 -3.74 12.64 15.72
N ALA A 255 -4.64 11.98 16.45
CA ALA A 255 -4.64 10.52 16.58
C ALA A 255 -5.43 9.82 15.46
N GLY A 256 -4.70 9.16 14.56
CA GLY A 256 -5.29 8.32 13.52
C GLY A 256 -5.79 6.98 14.08
N GLY A 257 -6.62 6.29 13.30
CA GLY A 257 -6.93 4.89 13.55
C GLY A 257 -5.76 3.99 13.18
N GLN A 258 -5.66 2.83 13.83
CA GLN A 258 -4.68 1.80 13.46
C GLN A 258 -5.16 0.99 12.26
N ASP A 259 -4.21 0.43 11.53
CA ASP A 259 -4.47 -0.54 10.48
C ASP A 259 -5.01 -1.86 11.08
N GLY A 260 -5.75 -2.62 10.29
CA GLY A 260 -6.17 -3.96 10.71
C GLY A 260 -5.01 -4.97 10.68
N ILE A 261 -5.25 -6.16 11.21
CA ILE A 261 -4.28 -7.27 11.13
C ILE A 261 -4.74 -8.26 10.06
N SER A 262 -3.83 -8.61 9.15
CA SER A 262 -4.10 -9.56 8.05
C SER A 262 -4.15 -11.00 8.57
N PHE A 263 -4.55 -11.96 7.73
CA PHE A 263 -4.55 -13.37 8.10
C PHE A 263 -4.25 -14.29 6.93
N VAL A 264 -3.51 -15.37 7.20
CA VAL A 264 -3.30 -16.49 6.27
C VAL A 264 -3.64 -17.79 7.00
N ASN A 265 -4.52 -18.60 6.42
CA ASN A 265 -4.84 -19.90 7.01
C ASN A 265 -3.62 -20.85 6.95
N PRO A 266 -3.31 -21.60 8.03
CA PRO A 266 -2.21 -22.57 8.05
C PRO A 266 -2.24 -23.63 6.93
N ILE A 267 -3.39 -23.90 6.33
CA ILE A 267 -3.51 -24.83 5.20
C ILE A 267 -2.93 -24.28 3.89
N GLY A 268 -2.65 -22.97 3.84
CA GLY A 268 -1.95 -22.31 2.74
C GLY A 268 -0.48 -22.02 3.07
N GLU A 269 0.29 -21.73 2.03
CA GLU A 269 1.70 -21.35 2.16
C GLU A 269 1.87 -19.88 1.76
N ILE A 270 2.42 -19.06 2.65
CA ILE A 270 2.65 -17.63 2.36
C ILE A 270 3.61 -17.47 1.17
N PHE A 271 3.22 -16.63 0.21
CA PHE A 271 4.01 -16.32 -0.98
C PHE A 271 4.69 -14.96 -0.84
N LEU A 272 3.95 -13.94 -0.41
CA LEU A 272 4.49 -12.62 -0.08
C LEU A 272 3.92 -12.15 1.25
N HIS A 273 4.81 -11.60 2.08
CA HIS A 273 4.47 -11.07 3.39
C HIS A 273 3.64 -9.77 3.28
N PRO A 274 2.93 -9.38 4.36
CA PRO A 274 2.17 -8.14 4.43
C PRO A 274 2.98 -6.89 4.02
N LEU A 275 2.40 -6.05 3.17
CA LEU A 275 2.99 -4.79 2.73
C LEU A 275 1.94 -3.69 2.58
N ALA A 276 2.16 -2.51 3.15
CA ALA A 276 1.34 -1.33 2.88
C ALA A 276 1.52 -0.89 1.41
N ALA A 277 0.45 -1.00 0.60
CA ALA A 277 0.55 -0.76 -0.84
C ALA A 277 -0.67 -0.10 -1.48
N MET A 278 -1.88 -0.32 -0.95
CA MET A 278 -3.12 0.10 -1.63
C MET A 278 -3.57 1.51 -1.20
N GLU A 279 -3.84 2.41 -2.14
CA GLU A 279 -4.37 3.78 -1.87
C GLU A 279 -5.86 3.95 -2.20
N SER A 280 -6.53 2.87 -2.62
CA SER A 280 -7.91 2.84 -3.13
C SER A 280 -8.73 1.74 -2.43
N HIS A 281 -9.79 1.27 -3.08
CA HIS A 281 -10.50 0.03 -2.73
C HIS A 281 -9.55 -1.18 -2.76
N GLY A 282 -9.95 -2.23 -2.07
CA GLY A 282 -9.27 -3.51 -2.11
C GLY A 282 -9.39 -4.18 -3.48
N GLU A 283 -8.61 -5.24 -3.64
CA GLU A 283 -8.55 -6.02 -4.87
C GLU A 283 -8.20 -7.47 -4.54
N VAL A 284 -8.70 -8.41 -5.35
CA VAL A 284 -8.34 -9.82 -5.25
C VAL A 284 -7.96 -10.33 -6.62
N GLU A 285 -6.80 -10.97 -6.68
CA GLU A 285 -6.31 -11.68 -7.85
C GLU A 285 -6.15 -13.16 -7.51
N VAL A 286 -6.86 -14.02 -8.25
CA VAL A 286 -6.76 -15.48 -8.13
C VAL A 286 -6.17 -16.03 -9.43
N GLN A 287 -4.99 -16.62 -9.33
CA GLN A 287 -4.27 -17.19 -10.45
C GLN A 287 -3.83 -18.61 -10.15
N ILE A 288 -3.72 -19.46 -11.18
CA ILE A 288 -3.09 -20.78 -10.98
C ILE A 288 -1.60 -20.55 -10.70
N TYR A 289 -1.11 -21.11 -9.60
CA TYR A 289 0.29 -21.04 -9.24
C TYR A 289 1.14 -21.81 -10.27
N LEU A 290 2.15 -21.15 -10.82
CA LEU A 290 3.15 -21.77 -11.69
C LEU A 290 4.42 -22.00 -10.89
N ASN A 291 4.84 -23.27 -10.82
CA ASN A 291 6.12 -23.59 -10.20
C ASN A 291 7.27 -23.34 -11.19
N CYS A 292 7.99 -22.25 -10.98
CA CYS A 292 9.12 -21.84 -11.82
C CYS A 292 10.49 -22.26 -11.26
N SER A 293 10.55 -23.10 -10.21
CA SER A 293 11.80 -23.48 -9.53
C SER A 293 12.80 -24.23 -10.40
N HIS A 294 12.39 -24.66 -11.58
CA HIS A 294 13.25 -25.33 -12.56
C HIS A 294 13.93 -24.33 -13.50
N CYS A 295 13.50 -23.05 -13.52
CA CYS A 295 14.06 -22.00 -14.36
C CYS A 295 15.26 -21.35 -13.69
N HIS A 296 16.32 -21.04 -14.44
CA HIS A 296 17.50 -20.37 -13.88
C HIS A 296 17.20 -19.01 -13.25
N SER A 297 16.18 -18.31 -13.75
CA SER A 297 15.73 -17.01 -13.28
C SER A 297 14.67 -17.06 -12.17
N ASP A 298 14.24 -18.26 -11.76
CA ASP A 298 13.04 -18.50 -10.93
C ASP A 298 11.75 -17.85 -11.47
N ASN A 299 11.77 -17.37 -12.71
CA ASN A 299 10.67 -16.65 -13.36
C ASN A 299 10.18 -17.44 -14.56
N CYS A 300 8.88 -17.62 -14.66
CA CYS A 300 8.24 -18.29 -15.79
C CYS A 300 6.86 -17.72 -16.06
N LYS A 301 6.44 -17.79 -17.33
CA LYS A 301 5.09 -17.46 -17.78
C LYS A 301 4.36 -18.72 -18.22
N ARG A 302 3.05 -18.64 -18.26
CA ARG A 302 2.22 -19.72 -18.79
C ARG A 302 2.15 -19.62 -20.31
N ASP A 303 2.35 -20.75 -20.98
CA ASP A 303 2.10 -20.87 -22.41
C ASP A 303 0.58 -20.80 -22.69
N PRO A 304 0.11 -19.94 -23.63
CA PRO A 304 -1.32 -19.75 -23.89
C PRO A 304 -2.06 -20.99 -24.42
N GLU A 305 -1.35 -21.91 -25.10
CA GLU A 305 -1.97 -23.09 -25.73
C GLU A 305 -1.88 -24.32 -24.82
N THR A 306 -0.70 -24.56 -24.25
CA THR A 306 -0.40 -25.78 -23.50
C THR A 306 -0.58 -25.62 -21.99
N ASN A 307 -0.73 -24.40 -21.47
CA ASN A 307 -0.76 -24.07 -20.04
C ASN A 307 0.52 -24.48 -19.27
N LEU A 308 1.60 -24.85 -19.96
CA LEU A 308 2.87 -25.25 -19.36
C LEU A 308 3.71 -24.01 -18.97
N PRO A 309 4.58 -24.13 -17.95
CA PRO A 309 5.50 -23.06 -17.59
C PRO A 309 6.61 -22.93 -18.65
N VAL A 310 6.87 -21.70 -19.07
CA VAL A 310 7.95 -21.31 -19.98
C VAL A 310 8.83 -20.30 -19.26
N CYS A 311 10.11 -20.63 -19.05
CA CYS A 311 11.06 -19.80 -18.33
C CYS A 311 11.26 -18.43 -18.99
N GLN A 312 11.43 -17.40 -18.16
CA GLN A 312 11.59 -16.02 -18.60
C GLN A 312 12.86 -15.43 -18.01
N CYS A 313 13.72 -14.89 -18.87
CA CYS A 313 14.98 -14.27 -18.47
C CYS A 313 14.80 -12.79 -18.13
N GLU A 314 15.67 -12.30 -17.24
CA GLU A 314 15.77 -10.87 -16.94
C GLU A 314 16.26 -10.06 -18.15
N MET A 315 16.10 -8.73 -18.09
CA MET A 315 16.48 -7.85 -19.18
C MET A 315 17.95 -8.02 -19.56
N GLY A 316 18.21 -8.30 -20.84
CA GLY A 316 19.56 -8.50 -21.38
C GLY A 316 19.99 -9.96 -21.52
N ALA A 317 19.22 -10.91 -21.00
CA ALA A 317 19.44 -12.34 -21.20
C ALA A 317 18.35 -12.97 -22.09
N VAL A 318 18.72 -14.01 -22.83
CA VAL A 318 17.84 -14.82 -23.68
C VAL A 318 17.83 -16.27 -23.22
N LEU A 319 16.69 -16.92 -23.37
CA LEU A 319 16.52 -18.32 -23.00
C LEU A 319 17.33 -19.21 -23.95
N ALA A 320 18.16 -20.08 -23.39
CA ALA A 320 18.97 -21.03 -24.14
C ALA A 320 18.12 -22.18 -24.70
N ASN A 321 18.73 -23.01 -25.55
CA ASN A 321 18.06 -24.14 -26.22
C ASN A 321 17.55 -25.23 -25.26
N ASP A 322 18.00 -25.23 -24.00
CA ASP A 322 17.49 -26.12 -22.96
C ASP A 322 16.17 -25.64 -22.33
N ASN A 323 15.65 -24.49 -22.79
CA ASN A 323 14.42 -23.84 -22.31
C ASN A 323 14.42 -23.50 -20.81
N VAL A 324 15.59 -23.51 -20.16
CA VAL A 324 15.74 -23.32 -18.71
C VAL A 324 16.79 -22.26 -18.38
N THR A 325 17.91 -22.28 -19.09
CA THR A 325 19.08 -21.46 -18.77
C THR A 325 18.96 -20.10 -19.44
N CYS A 326 19.27 -19.04 -18.71
CA CYS A 326 19.37 -17.70 -19.28
C CYS A 326 20.81 -17.41 -19.68
N THR A 327 21.00 -17.06 -20.95
CA THR A 327 22.29 -16.71 -21.52
C THR A 327 22.28 -15.28 -21.98
N VAL A 328 23.31 -14.51 -21.64
CA VAL A 328 23.50 -13.19 -22.23
C VAL A 328 24.00 -13.41 -23.67
N PRO A 329 23.31 -12.90 -24.70
CA PRO A 329 23.85 -12.98 -26.04
C PRO A 329 25.20 -12.27 -26.05
N GLN A 330 26.26 -13.01 -26.35
CA GLN A 330 27.54 -12.41 -26.69
C GLN A 330 27.38 -11.73 -28.05
N GLY A 331 26.83 -10.51 -28.04
CA GLY A 331 27.18 -9.54 -29.08
C GLY A 331 28.70 -9.38 -29.07
N PRO A 332 29.32 -8.92 -30.17
CA PRO A 332 30.73 -8.57 -30.11
C PRO A 332 30.89 -7.63 -28.93
N VAL A 333 31.66 -8.08 -27.95
CA VAL A 333 32.08 -7.27 -26.84
C VAL A 333 32.78 -6.09 -27.51
N LEU A 334 32.07 -4.97 -27.67
CA LEU A 334 32.72 -3.68 -27.77
C LEU A 334 33.21 -3.41 -26.35
N GLU A 335 34.20 -4.21 -25.95
CA GLU A 335 35.15 -3.85 -24.93
C GLU A 335 35.51 -2.42 -25.28
N GLY A 336 35.36 -1.52 -24.31
CA GLY A 336 35.71 -0.11 -24.44
C GLY A 336 37.21 0.07 -24.63
N GLN A 337 37.80 -0.60 -25.62
CA GLN A 337 39.05 -0.22 -26.22
C GLN A 337 38.73 1.01 -27.06
N LEU A 338 39.03 2.19 -26.50
CA LEU A 338 39.10 3.41 -27.29
C LEU A 338 39.90 3.08 -28.56
N PRO A 339 39.38 3.42 -29.76
CA PRO A 339 40.10 3.11 -30.98
C PRO A 339 41.49 3.74 -30.89
N LEU A 340 42.54 2.95 -31.17
CA LEU A 340 43.95 3.37 -31.17
C LEU A 340 44.20 4.81 -31.69
N PRO A 341 43.54 5.29 -32.78
CA PRO A 341 43.68 6.68 -33.22
C PRO A 341 43.23 7.73 -32.19
N LEU A 342 42.19 7.47 -31.39
CA LEU A 342 41.72 8.39 -30.35
C LEU A 342 42.70 8.45 -29.18
N LEU A 343 43.30 7.32 -28.82
CA LEU A 343 44.32 7.26 -27.77
C LEU A 343 45.60 8.00 -28.19
N LEU A 344 46.02 7.84 -29.45
CA LEU A 344 47.11 8.63 -30.04
C LEU A 344 46.77 10.13 -30.11
N ALA A 345 45.53 10.49 -30.44
CA ALA A 345 45.08 11.89 -30.44
C ALA A 345 45.15 12.51 -29.04
N VAL A 346 44.69 11.81 -28.00
CA VAL A 346 44.76 12.31 -26.62
C VAL A 346 46.21 12.44 -26.15
N VAL A 347 47.06 11.44 -26.42
CA VAL A 347 48.48 11.50 -26.04
C VAL A 347 49.20 12.65 -26.75
N SER A 348 48.96 12.83 -28.05
CA SER A 348 49.55 13.95 -28.81
C SER A 348 49.08 15.31 -28.28
N VAL A 349 47.80 15.47 -27.93
CA VAL A 349 47.30 16.70 -27.31
C VAL A 349 47.97 16.95 -25.95
N ILE A 350 48.14 15.93 -25.11
CA ILE A 350 48.82 16.05 -23.82
C ILE A 350 50.29 16.44 -24.00
N VAL A 351 51.00 15.82 -24.96
CA VAL A 351 52.40 16.16 -25.26
C VAL A 351 52.51 17.60 -25.78
N VAL A 352 51.61 18.03 -26.66
CA VAL A 352 51.58 19.40 -27.17
C VAL A 352 51.28 20.39 -26.05
N LEU A 353 50.29 20.13 -25.19
CA LEU A 353 50.02 20.99 -24.03
C LEU A 353 51.21 21.03 -23.06
N GLY A 354 51.86 19.90 -22.81
CA GLY A 354 53.07 19.82 -21.99
C GLY A 354 54.23 20.63 -22.56
N MET A 355 54.42 20.58 -23.89
CA MET A 355 55.42 21.41 -24.60
C MET A 355 55.06 22.90 -24.54
N VAL A 356 53.79 23.26 -24.68
CA VAL A 356 53.33 24.66 -24.56
C VAL A 356 53.49 25.18 -23.14
N LEU A 357 53.21 24.37 -22.11
CA LEU A 357 53.37 24.74 -20.71
C LEU A 357 54.85 24.85 -20.30
N THR A 358 55.73 23.99 -20.83
CA THR A 358 57.19 24.10 -20.60
C THR A 358 57.80 25.28 -21.35
N CYS A 359 57.42 25.54 -22.61
CA CYS A 359 57.84 26.75 -23.33
C CYS A 359 57.26 28.04 -22.72
N GLY A 360 56.02 28.01 -22.23
CA GLY A 360 55.40 29.15 -21.54
C GLY A 360 56.08 29.47 -20.21
N SER A 361 56.44 28.44 -19.43
CA SER A 361 57.15 28.62 -18.16
C SER A 361 58.61 29.06 -18.34
N LEU A 362 59.31 28.66 -19.41
CA LEU A 362 60.63 29.23 -19.75
C LEU A 362 60.55 30.71 -20.19
N SER A 363 59.51 31.10 -20.93
CA SER A 363 59.29 32.51 -21.32
C SER A 363 58.92 33.38 -20.11
N ILE A 364 58.08 32.89 -19.20
CA ILE A 364 57.69 33.60 -17.97
C ILE A 364 58.88 33.69 -16.98
N SER A 365 59.71 32.65 -16.87
CA SER A 365 60.91 32.68 -16.02
C SER A 365 61.98 33.65 -16.53
N LYS A 366 62.12 33.83 -17.86
CA LYS A 366 62.99 34.88 -18.43
C LYS A 366 62.45 36.29 -18.21
N ILE A 367 61.12 36.49 -18.30
CA ILE A 367 60.49 37.78 -18.04
C ILE A 367 60.59 38.16 -16.55
N HIS A 368 60.43 37.19 -15.64
CA HIS A 368 60.61 37.44 -14.21
C HIS A 368 62.05 37.78 -13.84
N LEU A 369 63.05 37.11 -14.45
CA LEU A 369 64.46 37.42 -14.24
C LEU A 369 64.84 38.83 -14.75
N LEU A 370 64.27 39.25 -15.90
CA LEU A 370 64.46 40.60 -16.46
C LEU A 370 63.83 41.70 -15.59
N LEU A 371 62.66 41.45 -14.99
CA LEU A 371 62.00 42.38 -14.07
C LEU A 371 62.76 42.51 -12.74
N THR A 372 63.30 41.40 -12.18
CA THR A 372 64.10 41.46 -10.94
C THR A 372 65.45 42.15 -11.10
N THR A 373 66.04 42.15 -12.31
CA THR A 373 67.26 42.93 -12.60
C THR A 373 67.00 44.42 -12.85
N PHE A 374 65.78 44.81 -13.21
CA PHE A 374 65.42 46.22 -13.38
C PHE A 374 65.13 46.92 -12.04
N ASP A 375 64.55 46.23 -11.05
CA ASP A 375 64.28 46.80 -9.72
C ASP A 375 65.53 46.96 -8.84
N LEU A 376 66.60 46.20 -9.07
CA LEU A 376 67.88 46.35 -8.35
C LEU A 376 68.80 47.44 -8.92
N ALA A 377 68.44 48.07 -10.05
CA ALA A 377 69.18 49.20 -10.63
C ALA A 377 68.59 50.58 -10.28
N PHE A 378 67.44 50.64 -9.59
CA PHE A 378 66.77 51.89 -9.19
C PHE A 378 66.71 52.14 -7.67
N THR A 379 67.37 51.30 -6.87
CA THR A 379 67.70 51.59 -5.47
C THR A 379 69.20 51.42 -5.24
N SER A 380 69.96 52.42 -5.72
CA SER A 380 71.29 52.81 -5.25
C SER A 380 71.34 54.32 -5.10
#